data_AF-A0A8T4CXD5-F1
#
_entry.id   AF-A0A8T4CXD5-F1
#
_cell.length_a   1.000
_cell.length_b   1.000
_cell.length_c   1.000
_cell.angle_alpha   90.00
_cell.angle_beta   90.00
_cell.angle_gamma   90.00
#
_symmetry.space_group_name_H-M   'P 1'
#
loop_
_entity.id
_entity.type
_entity.pdbx_description
1 polymer ?
#
loop_
_entity_poly.entity_id
_entity_poly.type
_entity_poly.pdbx_seq_one_letter_code
_entity_poly.pdbx_strand_id
1 'polypeptide(L)'
;MAVHWIIHAIILIGLGIATVTDIKKREVPDTLNFGLIILGVVIGILGSVFSKSWQPCITSILGLGIGYGVGALMFYTGQWGGGDAKMLMGMGAILGTQWTEIISLFNGTQNIPFFFTTIITIFIAGGIYGFAYAIFLIIKNRKEFKIEFRRKREEKNMIKVRKIVLGATALIVLGMLLVDDKFLKMALGIIAVFVFFGQYLFIISKVVEKVCMIKTVPIRALTEGDWIVEDIIVKGKRICGPKDLGISLEQIEELKKNKIRTIKIKEGIPFIPGFLLGYILMVVFGNWLVYFL
;
A
#
# COMPACT_ATOMS: atom_id res chain seq x y z
N MET A 1 -12.65 -12.79 26.56
CA MET A 1 -12.22 -13.75 25.52
C MET A 1 -13.19 -13.81 24.33
N ALA A 2 -14.47 -14.15 24.49
CA ALA A 2 -15.42 -14.26 23.37
C ALA A 2 -15.57 -12.96 22.53
N VAL A 3 -15.59 -11.80 23.19
CA VAL A 3 -15.71 -10.49 22.52
C VAL A 3 -14.52 -10.18 21.60
N HIS A 4 -13.30 -10.59 21.97
CA HIS A 4 -12.11 -10.38 21.13
C HIS A 4 -12.18 -11.21 19.85
N TRP A 5 -12.65 -12.45 19.93
CA TRP A 5 -12.83 -13.30 18.75
C TRP A 5 -13.89 -12.76 17.78
N ILE A 6 -14.95 -12.15 18.31
CA ILE A 6 -15.97 -11.47 17.48
C ILE A 6 -15.34 -10.31 16.69
N ILE A 7 -14.50 -9.49 17.34
CA ILE A 7 -13.80 -8.39 16.68
C ILE A 7 -12.89 -8.89 15.55
N HIS A 8 -12.10 -9.93 15.79
CA HIS A 8 -11.26 -10.53 14.76
C HIS A 8 -12.07 -11.11 13.61
N ALA A 9 -13.21 -11.77 13.90
CA ALA A 9 -14.10 -12.30 12.88
C ALA A 9 -14.70 -11.19 12.00
N ILE A 10 -15.13 -10.07 12.59
CA ILE A 10 -15.65 -8.91 11.85
C ILE A 10 -14.61 -8.40 10.85
N ILE A 11 -13.36 -8.20 11.30
CA ILE A 11 -12.29 -7.69 10.45
C ILE A 11 -11.95 -8.70 9.34
N LEU A 12 -11.84 -9.99 9.67
CA LEU A 12 -11.55 -11.04 8.68
C LEU A 12 -12.65 -11.15 7.62
N ILE A 13 -13.92 -11.04 8.01
CA ILE A 13 -15.05 -11.02 7.06
C ILE A 13 -14.97 -9.78 6.18
N GLY A 14 -14.74 -8.60 6.78
CA GLY A 14 -14.58 -7.35 6.04
C GLY A 14 -13.44 -7.41 5.02
N LEU A 15 -12.26 -7.85 5.44
CA LEU A 15 -11.10 -8.04 4.58
C LEU A 15 -11.32 -9.14 3.52
N GLY A 16 -12.06 -10.20 3.84
CA GLY A 16 -12.44 -11.24 2.89
C GLY A 16 -13.33 -10.72 1.77
N ILE A 17 -14.39 -9.97 2.12
CA ILE A 17 -15.27 -9.32 1.15
C ILE A 17 -14.49 -8.32 0.30
N ALA A 18 -13.68 -7.47 0.94
CA ALA A 18 -12.86 -6.48 0.26
C ALA A 18 -11.81 -7.13 -0.67
N THR A 19 -11.20 -8.25 -0.28
CA THR A 19 -10.28 -9.03 -1.12
C THR A 19 -10.97 -9.51 -2.40
N VAL A 20 -12.19 -10.05 -2.27
CA VAL A 20 -12.95 -10.55 -3.42
C VAL A 20 -13.34 -9.41 -4.35
N THR A 21 -13.76 -8.26 -3.82
CA THR A 21 -14.12 -7.09 -4.64
C THR A 21 -12.89 -6.46 -5.29
N ASP A 22 -11.78 -6.35 -4.56
CA ASP A 22 -10.53 -5.75 -5.06
C ASP A 22 -9.90 -6.59 -6.17
N ILE A 23 -9.88 -7.92 -6.05
CA ILE A 23 -9.41 -8.81 -7.13
C ILE A 23 -10.30 -8.71 -8.38
N LYS A 24 -11.63 -8.61 -8.20
CA LYS A 24 -12.60 -8.65 -9.32
C LYS A 24 -12.80 -7.30 -10.00
N LYS A 25 -12.83 -6.22 -9.23
CA LYS A 25 -13.22 -4.88 -9.66
C LYS A 25 -12.12 -3.83 -9.50
N ARG A 26 -11.00 -4.15 -8.82
CA ARG A 26 -9.94 -3.19 -8.44
C ARG A 26 -10.39 -2.10 -7.48
N GLU A 27 -11.47 -2.38 -6.76
CA GLU A 27 -12.11 -1.41 -5.90
C GLU A 27 -12.62 -2.06 -4.63
N VAL A 28 -12.61 -1.26 -3.56
CA VAL A 28 -13.24 -1.59 -2.28
C VAL A 28 -14.49 -0.72 -2.13
N PRO A 29 -15.69 -1.33 -1.97
CA PRO A 29 -16.92 -0.57 -1.82
C PRO A 29 -16.85 0.38 -0.63
N ASP A 30 -17.23 1.64 -0.85
CA ASP A 30 -17.28 2.63 0.22
C ASP A 30 -18.26 2.25 1.33
N THR A 31 -19.35 1.53 0.99
CA THR A 31 -20.29 0.99 1.97
C THR A 31 -19.63 0.04 2.97
N LEU A 32 -18.65 -0.76 2.51
CA LEU A 32 -17.90 -1.67 3.37
C LEU A 32 -16.92 -0.90 4.26
N ASN A 33 -16.16 0.03 3.67
CA ASN A 33 -15.18 0.83 4.39
C ASN A 33 -15.82 1.71 5.46
N PHE A 34 -16.81 2.53 5.09
CA PHE A 34 -17.54 3.37 6.05
C PHE A 34 -18.34 2.52 7.03
N GLY A 35 -18.86 1.36 6.61
CA GLY A 35 -19.49 0.39 7.49
C GLY A 35 -18.56 -0.07 8.62
N LEU A 36 -17.31 -0.43 8.31
CA LEU A 36 -16.31 -0.83 9.32
C LEU A 36 -15.91 0.33 10.24
N ILE A 37 -15.75 1.54 9.70
CA ILE A 37 -15.45 2.74 10.51
C ILE A 37 -16.57 3.00 11.52
N ILE A 38 -17.82 3.07 11.04
CA ILE A 38 -19.00 3.30 11.89
C ILE A 38 -19.12 2.20 12.93
N LEU A 39 -18.96 0.94 12.53
CA LEU A 39 -19.03 -0.21 13.44
C LEU A 39 -17.96 -0.11 14.54
N GLY A 40 -16.71 0.25 14.21
CA GLY A 40 -15.65 0.45 15.19
C GLY A 40 -15.99 1.52 16.22
N VAL A 41 -16.49 2.67 15.77
CA VAL A 41 -16.92 3.76 16.65
C VAL A 41 -18.09 3.33 17.54
N VAL A 42 -19.08 2.64 16.99
CA VAL A 42 -20.23 2.11 17.75
C VAL A 42 -19.77 1.11 18.81
N ILE A 43 -18.84 0.20 18.47
CA ILE A 43 -18.23 -0.74 19.44
C ILE A 43 -17.54 0.05 20.57
N GLY A 44 -16.79 1.11 20.24
CA GLY A 44 -16.18 1.99 21.23
C GLY A 44 -17.19 2.66 22.16
N ILE A 45 -18.28 3.20 21.62
CA ILE A 45 -19.35 3.85 22.39
C ILE A 45 -20.05 2.83 23.31
N LEU A 46 -20.46 1.68 22.78
CA LEU A 46 -21.11 0.64 23.56
C LEU A 46 -20.18 0.12 24.67
N GLY A 47 -18.91 -0.12 24.33
CA GLY A 47 -17.89 -0.48 25.30
C GLY A 47 -17.80 0.52 26.44
N SER A 48 -17.82 1.82 26.12
CA SER A 48 -17.79 2.89 27.12
C SER A 48 -19.01 2.92 28.04
N VAL A 49 -20.21 2.68 27.49
CA VAL A 49 -21.44 2.60 28.29
C VAL A 49 -21.38 1.41 29.25
N PHE A 50 -20.98 0.23 28.77
CA PHE A 50 -20.91 -0.99 29.60
C PHE A 50 -19.80 -0.93 30.65
N SER A 51 -18.64 -0.37 30.31
CA SER A 51 -17.51 -0.25 31.23
C SER A 51 -17.60 0.97 32.16
N LYS A 52 -18.63 1.82 32.01
CA LYS A 52 -18.78 3.12 32.69
C LYS A 52 -17.49 3.96 32.63
N SER A 53 -16.81 3.93 31.48
CA SER A 53 -15.52 4.58 31.28
C SER A 53 -15.42 5.09 29.85
N TRP A 54 -14.81 6.26 29.66
CA TRP A 54 -14.57 6.82 28.33
C TRP A 54 -13.47 6.10 27.55
N GLN A 55 -12.72 5.20 28.21
CA GLN A 55 -11.54 4.58 27.63
C GLN A 55 -11.84 3.83 26.31
N PRO A 56 -12.86 2.96 26.19
CA PRO A 56 -13.13 2.26 24.92
C PRO A 56 -13.42 3.21 23.74
N CYS A 57 -14.23 4.25 23.95
CA CYS A 57 -14.51 5.26 22.94
C CYS A 57 -13.23 6.01 22.52
N ILE A 58 -12.41 6.44 23.49
CA ILE A 58 -11.13 7.11 23.22
C ILE A 58 -10.20 6.18 22.42
N THR A 59 -10.11 4.90 22.79
CA THR A 59 -9.23 3.95 22.08
C THR A 59 -9.64 3.73 20.63
N SER A 60 -10.94 3.68 20.35
CA SER A 60 -11.48 3.56 18.99
C SER A 60 -11.16 4.80 18.16
N ILE A 61 -11.38 5.99 18.72
CA ILE A 61 -11.09 7.27 18.04
C ILE A 61 -9.59 7.43 17.78
N LEU A 62 -8.73 7.08 18.75
CA LEU A 62 -7.28 7.12 18.58
C LEU A 62 -6.82 6.16 17.47
N GLY A 63 -7.34 4.92 17.47
CA GLY A 63 -7.04 3.94 16.44
C GLY A 63 -7.48 4.42 15.04
N LEU A 64 -8.68 5.00 14.93
CA LEU A 64 -9.17 5.63 13.71
C LEU A 64 -8.25 6.77 13.26
N GLY A 65 -7.82 7.64 14.17
CA GLY A 65 -6.92 8.75 13.89
C GLY A 65 -5.56 8.30 13.35
N ILE A 66 -4.99 7.23 13.91
CA ILE A 66 -3.74 6.63 13.42
C ILE A 66 -3.94 5.97 12.06
N GLY A 67 -5.03 5.20 11.91
CA GLY A 67 -5.40 4.58 10.62
C GLY A 67 -5.58 5.62 9.53
N TYR A 68 -6.22 6.75 9.84
CA TYR A 68 -6.32 7.90 8.94
C TYR A 68 -4.96 8.52 8.64
N GLY A 69 -4.12 8.77 9.64
CA GLY A 69 -2.79 9.35 9.43
C GLY A 69 -1.93 8.53 8.48
N VAL A 70 -1.85 7.21 8.72
CA VAL A 70 -1.10 6.28 7.85
C VAL A 70 -1.76 6.14 6.49
N GLY A 71 -3.09 5.98 6.44
CA GLY A 71 -3.83 5.85 5.19
C GLY A 71 -3.73 7.08 4.30
N ALA A 72 -3.86 8.28 4.88
CA ALA A 72 -3.71 9.55 4.16
C ALA A 72 -2.29 9.74 3.63
N LEU A 73 -1.27 9.43 4.44
CA LEU A 73 0.13 9.46 3.98
C LEU A 73 0.32 8.58 2.75
N MET A 74 -0.18 7.34 2.79
CA MET A 74 -0.08 6.38 1.69
C MET A 74 -0.88 6.80 0.45
N PHE A 75 -2.04 7.42 0.64
CA PHE A 75 -2.87 7.92 -0.45
C PHE A 75 -2.24 9.13 -1.15
N TYR A 76 -1.82 10.15 -0.40
CA TYR A 76 -1.22 11.36 -0.97
C TYR A 76 0.17 11.12 -1.57
N THR A 77 0.89 10.09 -1.14
CA THR A 77 2.14 9.64 -1.77
C THR A 77 1.91 8.73 -2.98
N GLY A 78 0.65 8.45 -3.33
CA GLY A 78 0.27 7.63 -4.49
C GLY A 78 0.69 6.16 -4.37
N GLN A 79 0.84 5.66 -3.14
CA GLN A 79 1.19 4.25 -2.89
C GLN A 79 -0.05 3.36 -2.79
N TRP A 80 -1.12 3.87 -2.19
CA TRP A 80 -2.39 3.16 -1.99
C TRP A 80 -3.57 3.90 -2.60
N GLY A 81 -4.61 3.14 -2.95
CA GLY A 81 -5.89 3.72 -3.36
C GLY A 81 -6.69 4.22 -2.15
N GLY A 82 -7.70 5.06 -2.42
CA GLY A 82 -8.60 5.55 -1.36
C GLY A 82 -9.34 4.42 -0.63
N GLY A 83 -9.62 3.31 -1.32
CA GLY A 83 -10.22 2.11 -0.74
C GLY A 83 -9.34 1.47 0.34
N ASP A 84 -8.05 1.29 0.09
CA ASP A 84 -7.08 0.70 1.03
C ASP A 84 -6.89 1.60 2.26
N ALA A 85 -6.80 2.91 2.04
CA ALA A 85 -6.66 3.90 3.11
C ALA A 85 -7.86 3.88 4.07
N LYS A 86 -9.09 3.89 3.52
CA LYS A 86 -10.31 3.81 4.34
C LYS A 86 -10.48 2.45 5.03
N MET A 87 -10.00 1.36 4.42
CA MET A 87 -9.97 0.05 5.08
C MET A 87 -9.09 0.10 6.34
N LEU A 88 -7.91 0.73 6.25
CA LEU A 88 -7.04 0.89 7.41
C LEU A 88 -7.69 1.75 8.51
N MET A 89 -8.44 2.79 8.14
CA MET A 89 -9.24 3.59 9.08
C MET A 89 -10.28 2.73 9.81
N GLY A 90 -11.01 1.88 9.09
CA GLY A 90 -11.99 0.96 9.68
C GLY A 90 -11.35 -0.05 10.63
N MET A 91 -10.22 -0.64 10.22
CA MET A 91 -9.45 -1.54 11.08
C MET A 91 -8.94 -0.82 12.34
N GLY A 92 -8.46 0.42 12.21
CA GLY A 92 -8.02 1.23 13.34
C GLY A 92 -9.15 1.56 14.31
N ALA A 93 -10.33 1.92 13.81
CA ALA A 93 -11.51 2.19 14.65
C ALA A 93 -11.94 0.96 15.45
N ILE A 94 -11.86 -0.24 14.86
CA ILE A 94 -12.28 -1.50 15.48
C ILE A 94 -11.22 -2.03 16.46
N LEU A 95 -9.94 -2.05 16.06
CA LEU A 95 -8.85 -2.57 16.89
C LEU A 95 -8.52 -1.61 18.04
N GLY A 96 -8.59 -0.31 17.79
CA GLY A 96 -8.25 0.73 18.73
C GLY A 96 -6.77 0.75 19.14
N THR A 97 -6.39 1.76 19.89
CA THR A 97 -5.11 1.80 20.62
C THR A 97 -5.24 2.64 21.88
N GLN A 98 -4.49 2.31 22.92
CA GLN A 98 -4.48 3.11 24.15
C GLN A 98 -3.41 4.20 24.10
N TRP A 99 -3.72 5.35 24.71
CA TRP A 99 -2.76 6.45 24.85
C TRP A 99 -1.47 6.03 25.57
N THR A 100 -1.59 5.17 26.58
CA THR A 100 -0.46 4.60 27.32
C THR A 100 0.45 3.74 26.43
N GLU A 101 -0.12 2.96 25.51
CA GLU A 101 0.63 2.14 24.56
C GLU A 101 1.37 3.01 23.53
N ILE A 102 0.78 4.14 23.14
CA ILE A 102 1.45 5.09 22.25
C ILE A 102 2.66 5.72 22.95
N ILE A 103 2.50 6.16 24.21
CA ILE A 103 3.62 6.70 24.99
C ILE A 103 4.71 5.64 25.20
N SER A 104 4.31 4.39 25.49
CA SER A 104 5.24 3.29 25.75
C SER A 104 6.12 2.98 24.52
N LEU A 105 5.57 3.15 23.32
CA LEU A 105 6.31 3.06 22.06
C LEU A 105 7.41 4.14 21.94
N PHE A 106 7.10 5.40 22.28
CA PHE A 106 8.08 6.50 22.20
C PHE A 106 9.15 6.44 23.31
N ASN A 107 8.82 5.84 24.45
CA ASN A 107 9.75 5.66 25.57
C ASN A 107 10.65 4.43 25.42
N GLY A 108 10.59 3.72 24.29
CA GLY A 108 11.46 2.56 24.02
C GLY A 108 11.16 1.34 24.89
N THR A 109 9.94 1.23 25.42
CA THR A 109 9.52 0.06 26.21
C THR A 109 9.02 -1.07 25.32
N GLN A 110 9.03 -2.29 25.84
CA GLN A 110 8.66 -3.53 25.15
C GLN A 110 7.17 -3.66 24.76
N ASN A 111 6.33 -2.66 25.06
CA ASN A 111 4.90 -2.70 24.76
C ASN A 111 4.60 -1.92 23.48
N ILE A 112 4.61 -2.61 22.34
CA ILE A 112 4.13 -2.07 21.06
C ILE A 112 2.61 -2.25 21.00
N PRO A 113 1.81 -1.21 20.67
CA PRO A 113 0.38 -1.38 20.51
C PRO A 113 0.03 -2.38 19.39
N PHE A 114 -0.97 -3.24 19.61
CA PHE A 114 -1.35 -4.30 18.67
C PHE A 114 -1.66 -3.77 17.26
N PHE A 115 -2.31 -2.60 17.16
CA PHE A 115 -2.63 -1.99 15.87
C PHE A 115 -1.38 -1.57 15.10
N PHE A 116 -0.32 -1.10 15.77
CA PHE A 116 0.95 -0.76 15.11
C PHE A 116 1.64 -1.99 14.54
N THR A 117 1.69 -3.07 15.32
CA THR A 117 2.21 -4.36 14.83
C THR A 117 1.39 -4.88 13.67
N THR A 118 0.07 -4.65 13.69
CA THR A 118 -0.82 -4.97 12.57
C THR A 118 -0.45 -4.19 11.31
N ILE A 119 -0.25 -2.88 11.41
CA ILE A 119 0.18 -2.04 10.30
C ILE A 119 1.51 -2.54 9.71
N ILE A 120 2.51 -2.81 10.56
CA ILE A 120 3.82 -3.30 10.11
C ILE A 120 3.70 -4.66 9.41
N THR A 121 2.88 -5.55 9.95
CA THR A 121 2.66 -6.88 9.37
C THR A 121 1.93 -6.79 8.02
N ILE A 122 0.98 -5.86 7.88
CA ILE A 122 0.32 -5.56 6.61
C ILE A 122 1.33 -5.02 5.59
N PHE A 123 2.27 -4.15 5.99
CA PHE A 123 3.31 -3.68 5.08
C PHE A 123 4.22 -4.81 4.60
N ILE A 124 4.64 -5.70 5.50
CA ILE A 124 5.49 -6.85 5.14
C ILE A 124 4.73 -7.82 4.23
N ALA A 125 3.54 -8.25 4.64
CA ALA A 125 2.71 -9.19 3.88
C ALA A 125 2.27 -8.60 2.53
N GLY A 126 1.86 -7.33 2.52
CA GLY A 126 1.50 -6.59 1.31
C GLY A 126 2.68 -6.37 0.37
N GLY A 127 3.89 -6.13 0.89
CA GLY A 127 5.12 -6.07 0.10
C GLY A 127 5.44 -7.41 -0.56
N ILE A 128 5.35 -8.52 0.18
CA ILE A 128 5.55 -9.88 -0.34
C ILE A 128 4.49 -10.20 -1.41
N TYR A 129 3.22 -9.89 -1.12
CA TYR A 129 2.12 -10.08 -2.06
C TYR A 129 2.33 -9.26 -3.35
N GLY A 130 2.63 -7.97 -3.23
CA GLY A 130 2.86 -7.09 -4.37
C GLY A 130 4.02 -7.55 -5.24
N PHE A 131 5.11 -8.04 -4.62
CA PHE A 131 6.23 -8.64 -5.33
C PHE A 131 5.83 -9.92 -6.07
N ALA A 132 5.12 -10.84 -5.41
CA ALA A 132 4.63 -12.06 -6.03
C ALA A 132 3.66 -11.77 -7.19
N TYR A 133 2.78 -10.79 -7.02
CA TYR A 133 1.84 -10.35 -8.05
C TYR A 133 2.56 -9.70 -9.24
N ALA A 134 3.60 -8.90 -9.00
CA ALA A 134 4.44 -8.36 -10.07
C ALA A 134 5.13 -9.47 -10.87
N ILE A 135 5.66 -10.51 -10.21
CA ILE A 135 6.20 -11.70 -10.88
C ILE A 135 5.13 -12.38 -11.74
N PHE A 136 3.93 -12.58 -11.20
CA PHE A 136 2.81 -13.14 -11.94
C PHE A 136 2.49 -12.31 -13.21
N LEU A 137 2.44 -10.98 -13.11
CA LEU A 137 2.22 -10.09 -14.25
C LEU A 137 3.35 -10.19 -15.30
N ILE A 138 4.60 -10.29 -14.87
CA ILE A 138 5.77 -10.47 -15.74
C ILE A 138 5.65 -11.79 -16.51
N ILE A 139 5.29 -12.89 -15.83
CA ILE A 139 5.14 -14.21 -16.45
C ILE A 139 4.00 -14.18 -17.48
N LYS A 140 2.87 -13.55 -17.12
CA LYS A 140 1.70 -13.43 -18.00
C LYS A 140 2.02 -12.63 -19.28
N ASN A 141 2.79 -11.55 -19.18
CA ASN A 141 3.14 -10.66 -20.29
C ASN A 141 4.59 -10.83 -20.77
N ARG A 142 5.17 -12.03 -20.61
CA ARG A 142 6.63 -12.29 -20.76
C ARG A 142 7.25 -11.78 -22.07
N LYS A 143 6.50 -11.85 -23.18
CA LYS A 143 7.00 -11.47 -24.51
C LYS A 143 7.21 -9.96 -24.60
N GLU A 144 6.16 -9.19 -24.29
CA GLU A 144 6.18 -7.73 -24.30
C GLU A 144 7.11 -7.19 -23.21
N PHE A 145 7.09 -7.79 -22.03
CA PHE A 145 7.99 -7.44 -20.93
C PHE A 145 9.46 -7.58 -21.35
N LYS A 146 9.85 -8.69 -22.00
CA LYS A 146 11.23 -8.92 -22.43
C LYS A 146 11.71 -7.86 -23.45
N ILE A 147 10.83 -7.42 -24.36
CA ILE A 147 11.14 -6.40 -25.35
C ILE A 147 11.35 -5.04 -24.67
N GLU A 148 10.40 -4.61 -23.85
CA GLU A 148 10.47 -3.32 -23.16
C GLU A 148 11.58 -3.27 -22.10
N PHE A 149 11.84 -4.39 -21.41
CA PHE A 149 12.97 -4.51 -20.48
C PHE A 149 14.30 -4.33 -21.20
N ARG A 150 14.49 -4.99 -22.35
CA ARG A 150 15.70 -4.82 -23.16
C ARG A 150 15.85 -3.37 -23.60
N ARG A 151 14.78 -2.77 -24.13
CA ARG A 151 14.74 -1.37 -24.57
C ARG A 151 15.12 -0.40 -23.46
N LYS A 152 14.54 -0.55 -22.26
CA LYS A 152 14.82 0.33 -21.11
C LYS A 152 16.24 0.14 -20.57
N ARG A 153 16.73 -1.10 -20.56
CA ARG A 153 18.09 -1.45 -20.12
C ARG A 153 19.18 -0.88 -21.02
N GLU A 154 18.90 -0.71 -22.31
CA GLU A 154 19.82 -0.21 -23.34
C GLU A 154 19.68 1.32 -23.58
N GLU A 155 18.78 1.98 -22.85
CA GLU A 155 18.65 3.43 -22.90
C GLU A 155 19.92 4.13 -22.42
N LYS A 156 20.38 5.16 -23.15
CA LYS A 156 21.64 5.88 -22.86
C LYS A 156 21.74 6.36 -21.40
N ASN A 157 20.63 6.85 -20.85
CA ASN A 157 20.56 7.29 -19.46
C ASN A 157 20.77 6.12 -18.48
N MET A 158 20.16 4.96 -18.75
CA MET A 158 20.32 3.78 -17.89
C MET A 158 21.72 3.16 -17.98
N ILE A 159 22.40 3.28 -19.12
CA ILE A 159 23.81 2.89 -19.25
C ILE A 159 24.70 3.79 -18.38
N LYS A 160 24.46 5.11 -18.36
CA LYS A 160 25.18 6.04 -17.47
C LYS A 160 24.93 5.70 -16.00
N VAL A 161 23.67 5.50 -15.61
CA VAL A 161 23.30 5.10 -14.25
C VAL A 161 24.02 3.81 -13.85
N ARG A 162 24.08 2.81 -14.74
CA ARG A 162 24.80 1.55 -14.46
C ARG A 162 26.28 1.78 -14.17
N LYS A 163 26.95 2.62 -14.94
CA LYS A 163 28.37 2.95 -14.70
C LYS A 163 28.56 3.63 -13.34
N ILE A 164 27.69 4.57 -12.99
CA ILE A 164 27.72 5.25 -11.68
C ILE A 164 27.49 4.26 -10.54
N VAL A 165 26.46 3.42 -10.65
CA VAL A 165 26.13 2.39 -9.64
C VAL A 165 27.26 1.37 -9.50
N LEU A 166 27.89 0.96 -10.59
CA LEU A 166 29.07 0.07 -10.54
C LEU A 166 30.25 0.73 -9.82
N GLY A 167 30.53 2.00 -10.12
CA GLY A 167 31.56 2.76 -9.42
C GLY A 167 31.27 2.92 -7.93
N ALA A 168 30.04 3.27 -7.57
CA ALA A 168 29.60 3.38 -6.17
C ALA A 168 29.69 2.03 -5.44
N THR A 169 29.26 0.94 -6.08
CA THR A 169 29.37 -0.41 -5.52
C THR A 169 30.83 -0.80 -5.29
N ALA A 170 31.72 -0.50 -6.25
CA ALA A 170 33.15 -0.75 -6.12
C ALA A 170 33.78 0.05 -4.97
N LEU A 171 33.39 1.32 -4.78
CA LEU A 171 33.84 2.14 -3.66
C LEU A 171 33.37 1.59 -2.31
N ILE A 172 32.12 1.12 -2.21
CA ILE A 172 31.61 0.49 -0.98
C ILE A 172 32.40 -0.79 -0.68
N VAL A 173 32.64 -1.64 -1.68
CA VAL A 173 33.42 -2.87 -1.54
C VAL A 173 34.86 -2.58 -1.16
N LEU A 174 35.48 -1.53 -1.71
CA LEU A 174 36.82 -1.10 -1.31
C LEU A 174 36.83 -0.59 0.14
N GLY A 175 35.82 0.19 0.52
CA GLY A 175 35.64 0.67 1.90
C GLY A 175 35.48 -0.48 2.90
N MET A 176 34.86 -1.60 2.50
CA MET A 176 34.77 -2.80 3.35
C MET A 176 36.14 -3.37 3.71
N LEU A 177 37.18 -3.19 2.87
CA LEU A 177 38.53 -3.67 3.17
C LEU A 177 39.21 -2.87 4.29
N LEU A 178 38.76 -1.63 4.52
CA LEU A 178 39.31 -0.72 5.53
C LEU A 178 38.62 -0.85 6.90
N VAL A 179 37.53 -1.61 6.98
CA VAL A 179 36.73 -1.76 8.19
C VAL A 179 37.07 -3.10 8.86
N ASP A 180 37.58 -3.05 10.08
CA ASP A 180 37.84 -4.27 10.87
C ASP A 180 36.58 -4.80 11.55
N ASP A 181 35.66 -3.92 11.94
CA ASP A 181 34.42 -4.29 12.61
C ASP A 181 33.54 -5.19 11.72
N LYS A 182 33.26 -6.41 12.21
CA LYS A 182 32.53 -7.44 11.45
C LYS A 182 31.09 -7.03 11.16
N PHE A 183 30.43 -6.34 12.11
CA PHE A 183 29.05 -5.92 11.95
C PHE A 183 28.92 -4.84 10.88
N LEU A 184 29.76 -3.81 10.92
CA LEU A 184 29.81 -2.73 9.94
C LEU A 184 30.19 -3.25 8.55
N LYS A 185 31.16 -4.17 8.47
CA LYS A 185 31.52 -4.85 7.20
C LYS A 185 30.34 -5.60 6.59
N MET A 186 29.56 -6.31 7.40
CA MET A 186 28.34 -7.01 6.95
C MET A 186 27.27 -6.01 6.47
N ALA A 187 27.03 -4.94 7.22
CA ALA A 187 26.07 -3.89 6.84
C ALA A 187 26.44 -3.23 5.51
N LEU A 188 27.73 -2.89 5.30
CA LEU A 188 28.23 -2.36 4.04
C LEU A 188 28.05 -3.35 2.88
N GLY A 189 28.27 -4.64 3.12
CA GLY A 189 28.02 -5.69 2.13
C GLY A 189 26.55 -5.76 1.70
N ILE A 190 25.63 -5.68 2.65
CA ILE A 190 24.18 -5.64 2.37
C ILE A 190 23.84 -4.38 1.54
N ILE A 191 24.35 -3.22 1.93
CA ILE A 191 24.13 -1.96 1.19
C ILE A 191 24.69 -2.08 -0.24
N ALA A 192 25.88 -2.65 -0.43
CA ALA A 192 26.47 -2.84 -1.75
C ALA A 192 25.56 -3.71 -2.65
N VAL A 193 25.01 -4.80 -2.12
CA VAL A 193 24.04 -5.65 -2.82
C VAL A 193 22.79 -4.85 -3.21
N PHE A 194 22.19 -4.11 -2.26
CA PHE A 194 21.01 -3.29 -2.54
C PHE A 194 21.27 -2.20 -3.57
N VAL A 195 22.40 -1.50 -3.51
CA VAL A 195 22.80 -0.48 -4.48
C VAL A 195 22.98 -1.10 -5.87
N PHE A 196 23.68 -2.22 -5.96
CA PHE A 196 23.92 -2.92 -7.22
C PHE A 196 22.62 -3.40 -7.89
N PHE A 197 21.75 -4.06 -7.12
CA PHE A 197 20.49 -4.63 -7.63
C PHE A 197 19.35 -3.60 -7.76
N GLY A 198 19.40 -2.51 -6.99
CA GLY A 198 18.35 -1.48 -6.96
C GLY A 198 18.05 -0.88 -8.34
N GLN A 199 19.07 -0.72 -9.19
CA GLN A 199 18.87 -0.27 -10.57
C GLN A 199 18.00 -1.23 -11.41
N TYR A 200 18.14 -2.55 -11.19
CA TYR A 200 17.37 -3.55 -11.92
C TYR A 200 15.94 -3.61 -11.39
N LEU A 201 15.75 -3.52 -10.07
CA LEU A 201 14.43 -3.39 -9.46
C LEU A 201 13.69 -2.16 -9.98
N PHE A 202 14.38 -1.02 -10.13
CA PHE A 202 13.82 0.18 -10.73
C PHE A 202 13.38 -0.03 -12.19
N ILE A 203 14.22 -0.65 -13.02
CA ILE A 203 13.87 -0.97 -14.42
C ILE A 203 12.67 -1.91 -14.45
N ILE A 204 12.68 -2.98 -13.65
CA ILE A 204 11.59 -3.96 -13.59
C ILE A 204 10.29 -3.24 -13.21
N SER A 205 10.28 -2.45 -12.14
CA SER A 205 9.11 -1.68 -11.69
C SER A 205 8.55 -0.80 -12.82
N LYS A 206 9.40 -0.04 -13.52
CA LYS A 206 8.95 0.83 -14.63
C LYS A 206 8.44 0.07 -15.84
N VAL A 207 8.97 -1.12 -16.12
CA VAL A 207 8.50 -1.95 -17.24
C VAL A 207 7.21 -2.66 -16.86
N VAL A 208 7.07 -3.16 -15.63
CA VAL A 208 5.80 -3.72 -15.12
C VAL A 208 4.70 -2.66 -15.18
N GLU A 209 4.97 -1.45 -14.70
CA GLU A 209 4.05 -0.33 -14.78
C GLU A 209 3.60 -0.08 -16.23
N LYS A 210 4.56 0.06 -17.15
CA LYS A 210 4.26 0.39 -18.56
C LYS A 210 3.52 -0.72 -19.30
N VAL A 211 3.94 -1.97 -19.13
CA VAL A 211 3.45 -3.11 -19.92
C VAL A 211 2.21 -3.75 -19.30
N CYS A 212 2.17 -3.85 -17.97
CA CYS A 212 1.17 -4.66 -17.28
C CYS A 212 0.06 -3.82 -16.62
N MET A 213 0.35 -2.58 -16.20
CA MET A 213 -0.57 -1.75 -15.42
C MET A 213 -1.27 -0.68 -16.25
N ILE A 214 -0.63 -0.17 -17.32
CA ILE A 214 -1.28 0.77 -18.23
C ILE A 214 -2.24 0.02 -19.15
N LYS A 215 -3.52 0.37 -19.11
CA LYS A 215 -4.57 -0.26 -19.92
C LYS A 215 -5.46 0.77 -20.58
N THR A 216 -5.88 0.47 -21.80
CA THR A 216 -6.91 1.25 -22.50
C THR A 216 -8.28 0.70 -22.14
N VAL A 217 -9.12 1.53 -21.52
CA VAL A 217 -10.48 1.16 -21.11
C VAL A 217 -11.53 2.06 -21.78
N PRO A 218 -12.75 1.56 -22.01
CA PRO A 218 -13.84 2.41 -22.46
C PRO A 218 -14.31 3.33 -21.34
N ILE A 219 -14.79 4.54 -21.66
CA ILE A 219 -15.28 5.52 -20.68
C ILE A 219 -16.40 4.98 -19.78
N ARG A 220 -17.18 4.02 -20.28
CA ARG A 220 -18.25 3.37 -19.51
C ARG A 220 -17.75 2.52 -18.36
N ALA A 221 -16.50 2.07 -18.42
CA ALA A 221 -15.85 1.28 -17.38
C ALA A 221 -15.04 2.13 -16.40
N LEU A 222 -14.93 3.45 -16.64
CA LEU A 222 -14.28 4.35 -15.69
C LEU A 222 -15.11 4.46 -14.41
N THR A 223 -14.39 4.48 -13.31
CA THR A 223 -14.94 4.69 -11.99
C THR A 223 -14.22 5.85 -11.29
N GLU A 224 -14.85 6.37 -10.24
CA GLU A 224 -14.27 7.47 -9.47
C GLU A 224 -12.97 7.00 -8.80
N GLY A 225 -11.90 7.78 -8.97
CA GLY A 225 -10.59 7.46 -8.43
C GLY A 225 -9.62 6.80 -9.41
N ASP A 226 -10.06 6.42 -10.62
CA ASP A 226 -9.16 5.87 -11.65
C ASP A 226 -8.02 6.85 -11.99
N TRP A 227 -6.78 6.35 -12.04
CA TRP A 227 -5.61 7.16 -12.41
C TRP A 227 -5.42 7.27 -13.92
N ILE A 228 -5.55 8.49 -14.43
CA ILE A 228 -5.37 8.80 -15.85
C ILE A 228 -3.89 8.98 -16.18
N VAL A 229 -3.41 8.31 -17.23
CA VAL A 229 -1.98 8.30 -17.59
C VAL A 229 -1.54 9.54 -18.36
N GLU A 230 -2.45 10.14 -19.14
CA GLU A 230 -2.15 11.22 -20.09
C GLU A 230 -3.09 12.42 -19.84
N ASP A 231 -2.60 13.64 -20.04
CA ASP A 231 -3.45 14.83 -19.96
C ASP A 231 -4.50 14.83 -21.08
N ILE A 232 -5.77 14.98 -20.70
CA ILE A 232 -6.88 15.06 -21.63
C ILE A 232 -7.37 16.49 -21.70
N ILE A 233 -7.13 17.10 -22.86
CA ILE A 233 -7.52 18.47 -23.16
C ILE A 233 -8.61 18.42 -24.21
N VAL A 234 -9.78 19.00 -23.90
CA VAL A 234 -10.88 19.11 -24.85
C VAL A 234 -11.23 20.58 -25.02
N LYS A 235 -11.27 21.03 -26.28
CA LYS A 235 -11.55 22.44 -26.63
C LYS A 235 -10.65 23.45 -25.89
N GLY A 236 -9.37 23.10 -25.70
CA GLY A 236 -8.38 23.94 -25.02
C GLY A 236 -8.43 23.92 -23.48
N LYS A 237 -9.40 23.22 -22.87
CA LYS A 237 -9.49 23.06 -21.42
C LYS A 237 -9.00 21.67 -20.99
N ARG A 238 -8.10 21.61 -20.00
CA ARG A 238 -7.68 20.36 -19.36
C ARG A 238 -8.84 19.82 -18.52
N ILE A 239 -9.30 18.61 -18.83
CA ILE A 239 -10.35 17.91 -18.06
C ILE A 239 -9.71 17.13 -16.93
N CYS A 240 -8.79 16.21 -17.25
CA CYS A 240 -8.12 15.33 -16.30
C CYS A 240 -6.72 14.94 -16.79
N GLY A 241 -5.91 14.33 -15.92
CA GLY A 241 -4.62 13.77 -16.28
C GLY A 241 -3.82 13.27 -15.07
N PRO A 242 -2.51 12.97 -15.24
CA PRO A 242 -1.72 12.24 -14.26
C PRO A 242 -1.40 12.99 -12.97
N LYS A 243 -1.67 14.31 -12.92
CA LYS A 243 -1.50 15.12 -11.71
C LYS A 243 -2.70 15.02 -10.76
N ASP A 244 -3.80 14.46 -11.21
CA ASP A 244 -5.00 14.32 -10.40
C ASP A 244 -4.88 13.05 -9.54
N LEU A 245 -5.37 13.10 -8.29
CA LEU A 245 -5.33 11.96 -7.37
C LEU A 245 -6.27 10.80 -7.78
N GLY A 246 -6.98 10.97 -8.88
CA GLY A 246 -7.99 10.09 -9.44
C GLY A 246 -9.01 10.93 -10.20
N ILE A 247 -9.68 10.34 -11.19
CA ILE A 247 -10.72 11.04 -11.94
C ILE A 247 -12.01 11.18 -11.09
N SER A 248 -12.62 12.36 -11.09
CA SER A 248 -13.88 12.62 -10.40
C SER A 248 -15.09 12.23 -11.25
N LEU A 249 -16.25 12.03 -10.61
CA LEU A 249 -17.51 11.77 -11.32
C LEU A 249 -17.86 12.89 -12.32
N GLU A 250 -17.63 14.15 -11.92
CA GLU A 250 -17.87 15.32 -12.79
C GLU A 250 -16.98 15.28 -14.05
N GLN A 251 -15.71 14.92 -13.90
CA GLN A 251 -14.77 14.77 -15.02
C GLN A 251 -15.20 13.61 -15.93
N ILE A 252 -15.63 12.47 -15.38
CA ILE A 252 -16.16 11.35 -16.17
C ILE A 252 -17.36 11.79 -17.01
N GLU A 253 -18.29 12.57 -16.43
CA GLU A 253 -19.42 13.12 -17.17
C GLU A 253 -19.00 14.09 -18.28
N GLU A 254 -18.02 14.95 -18.02
CA GLU A 254 -17.47 15.86 -19.03
C GLU A 254 -16.85 15.09 -20.20
N LEU A 255 -16.14 13.99 -19.93
CA LEU A 255 -15.60 13.12 -20.98
C LEU A 255 -16.72 12.43 -21.80
N LYS A 256 -17.79 11.97 -21.14
CA LYS A 256 -18.97 11.38 -21.80
C LYS A 256 -19.65 12.40 -22.73
N LYS A 257 -19.84 13.64 -22.26
CA LYS A 257 -20.42 14.74 -23.05
C LYS A 257 -19.60 15.05 -24.31
N ASN A 258 -18.28 14.94 -24.21
CA ASN A 258 -17.36 15.17 -25.33
C ASN A 258 -17.14 13.93 -26.23
N LYS A 259 -17.92 12.86 -26.05
CA LYS A 259 -17.92 11.64 -26.91
C LYS A 259 -16.56 10.93 -27.01
N ILE A 260 -15.70 11.08 -26.00
CA ILE A 260 -14.47 10.29 -25.93
C ILE A 260 -14.85 8.82 -25.70
N ARG A 261 -14.24 7.90 -26.45
CA ARG A 261 -14.61 6.47 -26.42
C ARG A 261 -13.76 5.69 -25.43
N THR A 262 -12.46 5.94 -25.44
CA THR A 262 -11.46 5.17 -24.70
C THR A 262 -10.40 6.08 -24.10
N ILE A 263 -9.80 5.62 -23.02
CA ILE A 263 -8.82 6.35 -22.23
C ILE A 263 -7.79 5.37 -21.66
N LYS A 264 -6.56 5.83 -21.43
CA LYS A 264 -5.53 5.05 -20.75
C LYS A 264 -5.58 5.31 -19.25
N ILE A 265 -5.79 4.25 -18.49
CA ILE A 265 -5.71 4.27 -17.03
C ILE A 265 -4.52 3.45 -16.55
N LYS A 266 -4.04 3.76 -15.35
CA LYS A 266 -3.07 2.96 -14.62
C LYS A 266 -3.82 2.10 -13.61
N GLU A 267 -3.98 0.82 -13.92
CA GLU A 267 -4.61 -0.15 -13.01
C GLU A 267 -3.59 -0.60 -11.94
N GLY A 268 -3.96 -0.45 -10.67
CA GLY A 268 -3.14 -0.85 -9.52
C GLY A 268 -3.02 -2.37 -9.33
N ILE A 269 -2.11 -2.76 -8.44
CA ILE A 269 -2.12 -4.11 -7.86
C ILE A 269 -3.21 -4.13 -6.78
N PRO A 270 -4.11 -5.14 -6.75
CA PRO A 270 -5.10 -5.26 -5.68
C PRO A 270 -4.37 -5.45 -4.35
N PHE A 271 -4.41 -4.48 -3.45
CA PHE A 271 -3.53 -4.50 -2.26
C PHE A 271 -4.22 -5.09 -1.01
N ILE A 272 -5.55 -5.17 -1.00
CA ILE A 272 -6.32 -5.78 0.11
C ILE A 272 -6.01 -7.25 0.38
N PRO A 273 -5.71 -8.12 -0.62
CA PRO A 273 -5.20 -9.46 -0.33
C PRO A 273 -3.97 -9.44 0.60
N GLY A 274 -3.10 -8.45 0.45
CA GLY A 274 -1.97 -8.22 1.35
C GLY A 274 -2.39 -7.83 2.76
N PHE A 275 -3.42 -6.99 2.89
CA PHE A 275 -4.03 -6.66 4.20
C PHE A 275 -4.59 -7.92 4.88
N LEU A 276 -5.33 -8.75 4.15
CA LEU A 276 -5.91 -9.99 4.66
C LEU A 276 -4.81 -10.95 5.15
N LEU A 277 -3.78 -11.17 4.34
CA LEU A 277 -2.63 -12.00 4.74
C LEU A 277 -1.94 -11.46 5.98
N GLY A 278 -1.65 -10.15 6.01
CA GLY A 278 -1.03 -9.50 7.16
C GLY A 278 -1.87 -9.63 8.43
N TYR A 279 -3.19 -9.48 8.31
CA TYR A 279 -4.08 -9.61 9.46
C TYR A 279 -4.23 -11.05 9.94
N ILE A 280 -4.27 -12.04 9.04
CA ILE A 280 -4.25 -13.47 9.41
C ILE A 280 -2.96 -13.78 10.20
N LEU A 281 -1.80 -13.31 9.73
CA LEU A 281 -0.54 -13.48 10.44
C LEU A 281 -0.60 -12.85 11.84
N MET A 282 -1.21 -11.67 11.98
CA MET A 282 -1.41 -11.05 13.29
C MET A 282 -2.30 -11.86 14.22
N VAL A 283 -3.39 -12.43 13.72
CA VAL A 283 -4.29 -13.26 14.53
C VAL A 283 -3.60 -14.55 14.98
N VAL A 284 -2.75 -15.13 14.14
CA VAL A 284 -2.04 -16.39 14.42
C VAL A 284 -0.83 -16.19 15.32
N PHE A 285 0.01 -15.20 15.04
CA PHE A 285 1.30 -14.98 15.72
C PHE A 285 1.24 -13.90 16.80
N GLY A 286 0.14 -13.16 16.89
CA GLY A 286 -0.01 -12.08 17.85
C GLY A 286 0.99 -10.95 17.62
N ASN A 287 1.43 -10.34 18.73
CA ASN A 287 2.32 -9.19 18.71
C ASN A 287 3.79 -9.59 18.55
N TRP A 288 4.14 -10.13 17.39
CA TRP A 288 5.45 -10.75 17.16
C TRP A 288 6.63 -9.78 17.23
N LEU A 289 6.42 -8.48 17.00
CA LEU A 289 7.49 -7.47 17.09
C LEU A 289 8.08 -7.35 18.50
N VAL A 290 7.29 -7.66 19.54
CA VAL A 290 7.76 -7.64 20.93
C VAL A 290 8.88 -8.66 21.17
N TYR A 291 8.98 -9.72 20.37
CA TYR A 291 10.06 -10.70 20.49
C TYR A 291 11.41 -10.22 19.93
N PHE A 292 11.44 -9.08 19.24
CA PHE A 292 12.64 -8.54 18.59
C PHE A 292 13.16 -7.24 19.23
N LEU A 293 12.45 -6.71 20.21
CA LEU A 293 12.87 -5.55 21.00
C LEU A 293 13.50 -6.00 22.33
#